data_AF-A0A1G5FEA3-F1
#
_entry.id   AF-A0A1G5FEA3-F1
#
_cell.length_a   1.000
_cell.length_b   1.000
_cell.length_c   1.000
_cell.angle_alpha   90.00
_cell.angle_beta   90.00
_cell.angle_gamma   90.00
#
_symmetry.space_group_name_H-M   'P 1'
#
loop_
_entity.id
_entity.type
_entity.pdbx_description
1 polymer ?
#
loop_
_entity_poly.entity_id
_entity_poly.type
_entity_poly.pdbx_seq_one_letter_code
_entity_poly.pdbx_strand_id
1 'polypeptide(L)'
;MEWKSLIAGLVFTMGIYAAKCGIGLACGWAEQGNKGRQFTFLGAAALAYTLLFAGSYLLLTRVNLLNQLLIVEHLVKWAMAVHAAMASLLLVWGTALLKKPSTETGPVRGWLLFALPCPVCMGVILLTVAFVISFFPETAFAMTAMAWGVFAVVASAGFFIARGLGERFDTPHHVMGTMMVFAALWFLLTVLVVPHVSELPDVFAMASSATDAARDPGSAPLWVLVFGCCLFSAGVCADRFIHTH
;
A
#
# COMPACT_ATOMS: atom_id res chain seq x y z
N MET A 1 -13.92 -22.12 -8.15
CA MET A 1 -12.69 -21.63 -8.83
C MET A 1 -12.31 -20.21 -8.41
N GLU A 2 -13.09 -19.59 -7.52
CA GLU A 2 -12.96 -18.17 -7.14
C GLU A 2 -11.76 -17.84 -6.25
N TRP A 3 -11.37 -18.72 -5.32
CA TRP A 3 -10.28 -18.42 -4.38
C TRP A 3 -8.92 -18.24 -5.08
N LYS A 4 -8.65 -18.97 -6.17
CA LYS A 4 -7.42 -18.82 -6.97
C LYS A 4 -7.38 -17.46 -7.67
N SER A 5 -8.51 -17.02 -8.21
CA SER A 5 -8.66 -15.70 -8.84
C SER A 5 -8.46 -14.59 -7.82
N LEU A 6 -9.05 -14.74 -6.63
CA LEU A 6 -8.92 -13.77 -5.55
C LEU A 6 -7.48 -13.66 -5.04
N ILE A 7 -6.80 -14.78 -4.80
CA ILE A 7 -5.39 -14.78 -4.38
C ILE A 7 -4.51 -14.16 -5.47
N ALA A 8 -4.74 -14.53 -6.75
CA ALA A 8 -4.02 -13.92 -7.85
C ALA A 8 -4.23 -12.40 -7.89
N GLY A 9 -5.47 -11.93 -7.71
CA GLY A 9 -5.80 -10.50 -7.61
C GLY A 9 -5.12 -9.81 -6.44
N LEU A 10 -5.08 -10.40 -5.25
CA LEU A 10 -4.40 -9.86 -4.07
C LEU A 10 -2.89 -9.80 -4.24
N VAL A 11 -2.27 -10.88 -4.71
CA VAL A 11 -0.83 -10.94 -4.97
C VAL A 11 -0.45 -9.90 -6.02
N PHE A 12 -1.23 -9.80 -7.08
CA PHE A 12 -1.00 -8.85 -8.16
C PHE A 12 -1.14 -7.39 -7.71
N THR A 13 -2.22 -7.06 -7.00
CA THR A 13 -2.45 -5.71 -6.47
C THR A 13 -1.42 -5.32 -5.41
N MET A 14 -1.04 -6.25 -4.53
CA MET A 14 0.06 -6.06 -3.57
C MET A 14 1.40 -5.83 -4.28
N GLY A 15 1.69 -6.58 -5.35
CA GLY A 15 2.92 -6.45 -6.12
C GLY A 15 3.05 -5.09 -6.79
N ILE A 16 1.98 -4.59 -7.42
CA ILE A 16 1.97 -3.25 -8.04
C ILE A 16 2.12 -2.17 -6.98
N TYR A 17 1.45 -2.32 -5.85
CA TYR A 17 1.61 -1.39 -4.73
C TYR A 17 3.06 -1.39 -4.20
N ALA A 18 3.67 -2.55 -4.02
CA ALA A 18 5.06 -2.68 -3.62
C ALA A 18 6.01 -1.99 -4.61
N ALA A 19 5.81 -2.22 -5.91
CA ALA A 19 6.61 -1.58 -6.96
C ALA A 19 6.45 -0.05 -6.93
N LYS A 20 5.21 0.46 -6.81
CA LYS A 20 4.91 1.88 -6.66
C LYS A 20 5.64 2.48 -5.45
N CYS A 21 5.54 1.83 -4.30
CA CYS A 21 6.22 2.25 -3.07
C CYS A 21 7.74 2.32 -3.27
N GLY A 22 8.34 1.27 -3.84
CA GLY A 22 9.77 1.22 -4.15
C GLY A 22 10.26 2.39 -5.01
N ILE A 23 9.52 2.70 -6.07
CA ILE A 23 9.83 3.85 -6.95
C ILE A 23 9.72 5.17 -6.17
N GLY A 24 8.69 5.34 -5.33
CA GLY A 24 8.52 6.53 -4.49
C GLY A 24 9.66 6.72 -3.50
N LEU A 25 10.12 5.62 -2.88
CA LEU A 25 11.29 5.62 -1.99
C LEU A 25 12.59 5.98 -2.73
N ALA A 26 12.74 5.58 -4.00
CA ALA A 26 13.91 5.95 -4.80
C ALA A 26 13.94 7.45 -5.11
N CYS A 27 12.80 8.04 -5.42
CA CYS A 27 12.68 9.49 -5.58
C CYS A 27 12.99 10.24 -4.27
N GLY A 28 12.44 9.79 -3.14
CA GLY A 28 12.75 10.36 -1.83
C GLY A 28 14.22 10.21 -1.44
N TRP A 29 14.86 9.09 -1.80
CA TRP A 29 16.29 8.87 -1.59
C TRP A 29 17.15 9.89 -2.35
N ALA A 30 16.80 10.20 -3.60
CA ALA A 30 17.53 11.14 -4.44
C ALA A 30 17.49 12.59 -3.89
N GLU A 31 16.46 12.94 -3.13
CA GLU A 31 16.35 14.26 -2.48
C GLU A 31 17.21 14.40 -1.22
N GLN A 32 17.59 13.30 -0.58
CA GLN A 32 18.38 13.35 0.64
C GLN A 32 19.86 13.58 0.28
N GLY A 33 20.39 14.77 0.58
CA GLY A 33 21.78 15.14 0.27
C GLY A 33 22.86 14.44 1.10
N ASN A 34 22.52 13.70 2.15
CA ASN A 34 23.48 13.02 3.04
C ASN A 34 23.19 11.51 3.13
N LYS A 35 24.23 10.68 2.95
CA LYS A 35 24.16 9.21 3.07
C LYS A 35 23.58 8.76 4.42
N GLY A 36 23.86 9.46 5.51
CA GLY A 36 23.26 9.15 6.82
C GLY A 36 21.74 9.32 6.83
N ARG A 37 21.24 10.44 6.29
CA ARG A 37 19.80 10.73 6.19
C ARG A 37 19.07 9.77 5.24
N GLN A 38 19.75 9.35 4.18
CA GLN A 38 19.26 8.35 3.23
C GLN A 38 18.98 6.99 3.91
N PHE A 39 19.93 6.47 4.69
CA PHE A 39 19.73 5.22 5.43
C PHE A 39 18.67 5.34 6.53
N THR A 40 18.63 6.45 7.26
CA THR A 40 17.57 6.67 8.26
C THR A 40 16.20 6.75 7.62
N PHE A 41 16.10 7.34 6.42
CA PHE A 41 14.85 7.42 5.66
C PHE A 41 14.35 6.03 5.22
N LEU A 42 15.22 5.20 4.64
CA LEU A 42 14.84 3.82 4.29
C LEU A 42 14.50 2.99 5.52
N GLY A 43 15.28 3.14 6.60
CA GLY A 43 15.02 2.46 7.87
C GLY A 43 13.65 2.83 8.44
N ALA A 44 13.31 4.13 8.42
CA ALA A 44 12.00 4.61 8.85
C ALA A 44 10.87 4.07 7.97
N ALA A 45 11.03 4.06 6.65
CA ALA A 45 10.05 3.50 5.73
C ALA A 45 9.84 1.98 5.95
N ALA A 46 10.93 1.22 6.07
CA ALA A 46 10.88 -0.21 6.35
C ALA A 46 10.17 -0.49 7.68
N LEU A 47 10.53 0.25 8.74
CA LEU A 47 9.90 0.13 10.05
C LEU A 47 8.40 0.45 9.99
N ALA A 48 8.01 1.52 9.28
CA ALA A 48 6.60 1.89 9.11
C ALA A 48 5.81 0.77 8.43
N TYR A 49 6.35 0.13 7.40
CA TYR A 49 5.69 -1.01 6.75
C TYR A 49 5.64 -2.27 7.60
N THR A 50 6.70 -2.56 8.35
CA THR A 50 6.69 -3.66 9.32
C THR A 50 5.61 -3.45 10.37
N LEU A 51 5.50 -2.24 10.93
CA LEU A 51 4.46 -1.88 11.88
C LEU A 51 3.06 -1.95 11.27
N LEU A 52 2.92 -1.61 9.99
CA LEU A 52 1.64 -1.68 9.29
C LEU A 52 1.18 -3.14 9.12
N PHE A 53 2.06 -4.04 8.67
CA PHE A 53 1.73 -5.47 8.54
C PHE A 53 1.50 -6.13 9.92
N ALA A 54 2.37 -5.86 10.90
CA ALA A 54 2.22 -6.37 12.26
C ALA A 54 0.94 -5.83 12.93
N GLY A 55 0.65 -4.54 12.77
CA GLY A 55 -0.55 -3.90 13.27
C GLY A 55 -1.81 -4.48 12.62
N SER A 56 -1.78 -4.74 11.31
CA SER A 56 -2.88 -5.41 10.60
C SER A 56 -3.13 -6.82 11.15
N TYR A 57 -2.08 -7.59 11.41
CA TYR A 57 -2.17 -8.92 12.03
C TYR A 57 -2.73 -8.87 13.45
N LEU A 58 -2.21 -7.99 14.30
CA LEU A 58 -2.71 -7.80 15.66
C LEU A 58 -4.17 -7.33 15.68
N LEU A 59 -4.54 -6.43 14.77
CA LEU A 59 -5.92 -5.97 14.63
C LEU A 59 -6.84 -7.12 14.23
N LEU A 60 -6.47 -7.92 13.23
CA LEU A 60 -7.33 -8.98 12.68
C LEU A 60 -7.39 -10.24 13.55
N THR A 61 -6.35 -10.52 14.34
CA THR A 61 -6.38 -11.54 15.39
C THR A 61 -7.22 -11.13 16.60
N ARG A 62 -7.60 -9.85 16.72
CA ARG A 62 -8.51 -9.35 17.78
C ARG A 62 -9.90 -8.95 17.30
N VAL A 63 -10.05 -8.51 16.05
CA VAL A 63 -11.31 -8.08 15.42
C VAL A 63 -11.68 -9.04 14.28
N ASN A 64 -12.90 -9.57 14.29
CA ASN A 64 -13.41 -10.37 13.16
C ASN A 64 -13.96 -9.43 12.07
N LEU A 65 -13.06 -8.91 11.22
CA LEU A 65 -13.45 -8.03 10.11
C LEU A 65 -14.40 -8.74 9.13
N LEU A 66 -14.26 -10.05 8.94
CA LEU A 66 -15.06 -10.85 8.00
C LEU A 66 -16.51 -11.04 8.48
N ASN A 67 -16.73 -11.08 9.79
CA ASN A 67 -18.08 -11.12 10.38
C ASN A 67 -18.78 -9.75 10.33
N GLN A 68 -18.05 -8.67 10.03
CA GLN A 68 -18.62 -7.35 9.76
C GLN A 68 -18.73 -7.10 8.25
N LEU A 69 -19.35 -8.05 7.56
CA LEU A 69 -19.48 -8.05 6.10
C LEU A 69 -20.06 -6.75 5.54
N LEU A 70 -21.04 -6.16 6.23
CA LEU A 70 -21.65 -4.88 5.87
C LEU A 70 -20.66 -3.70 5.92
N ILE A 71 -19.75 -3.71 6.90
CA ILE A 71 -18.70 -2.67 7.01
C ILE A 71 -17.66 -2.87 5.93
N VAL A 72 -17.29 -4.12 5.62
CA VAL A 72 -16.35 -4.42 4.53
C VAL A 72 -16.94 -4.05 3.18
N GLU A 73 -18.21 -4.36 2.91
CA GLU A 73 -18.87 -4.00 1.65
C GLU A 73 -18.93 -2.48 1.47
N HIS A 74 -19.30 -1.73 2.51
CA HIS A 74 -19.32 -0.29 2.49
C HIS A 74 -17.89 0.27 2.30
N LEU A 75 -16.90 -0.27 3.02
CA LEU A 75 -15.49 0.10 2.87
C LEU A 75 -14.97 -0.16 1.45
N VAL A 76 -15.33 -1.27 0.82
CA VAL A 76 -14.93 -1.61 -0.56
C VAL A 76 -15.58 -0.65 -1.57
N LYS A 77 -16.86 -0.30 -1.39
CA LYS A 77 -17.56 0.70 -2.22
C LYS A 77 -16.85 2.06 -2.16
N TRP A 78 -16.52 2.54 -0.97
CA TRP A 78 -15.76 3.78 -0.80
C TRP A 78 -14.30 3.65 -1.27
N ALA A 79 -13.69 2.47 -1.14
CA ALA A 79 -12.34 2.22 -1.62
C ALA A 79 -12.25 2.42 -3.12
N MET A 80 -13.23 1.95 -3.92
CA MET A 80 -13.24 2.16 -5.37
C MET A 80 -13.34 3.64 -5.74
N ALA A 81 -14.20 4.39 -5.05
CA ALA A 81 -14.33 5.84 -5.26
C ALA A 81 -13.02 6.59 -4.90
N VAL A 82 -12.42 6.27 -3.76
CA VAL A 82 -11.13 6.83 -3.33
C VAL A 82 -10.00 6.43 -4.28
N HIS A 83 -10.00 5.20 -4.79
CA HIS A 83 -9.01 4.73 -5.75
C HIS A 83 -9.10 5.50 -7.07
N ALA A 84 -10.32 5.67 -7.60
CA ALA A 84 -10.56 6.44 -8.80
C ALA A 84 -10.12 7.90 -8.62
N ALA A 85 -10.50 8.54 -7.51
CA ALA A 85 -10.07 9.91 -7.20
C ALA A 85 -8.54 10.04 -7.13
N MET A 86 -7.86 9.10 -6.46
CA MET A 86 -6.40 9.08 -6.39
C MET A 86 -5.73 8.80 -7.73
N ALA A 87 -6.28 7.90 -8.54
CA ALA A 87 -5.77 7.64 -9.88
C ALA A 87 -5.89 8.88 -10.76
N SER A 88 -7.01 9.60 -10.72
CA SER A 88 -7.18 10.88 -11.41
C SER A 88 -6.18 11.94 -10.93
N LEU A 89 -5.98 12.07 -9.61
CA LEU A 89 -4.97 13.00 -9.05
C LEU A 89 -3.56 12.65 -9.52
N LEU A 90 -3.18 11.37 -9.51
CA LEU A 90 -1.89 10.89 -10.01
C LEU A 90 -1.73 11.14 -11.51
N LEU A 91 -2.81 11.02 -12.29
CA LEU A 91 -2.80 11.30 -13.72
C LEU A 91 -2.59 12.78 -14.00
N VAL A 92 -3.35 13.65 -13.34
CA VAL A 92 -3.25 15.11 -13.46
C VAL A 92 -1.87 15.58 -13.01
N TRP A 93 -1.39 15.09 -11.87
CA TRP A 93 -0.08 15.48 -11.34
C TRP A 93 1.07 14.93 -12.21
N GLY A 94 1.00 13.67 -12.61
CA GLY A 94 2.01 13.04 -13.45
C GLY A 94 2.13 13.74 -14.81
N THR A 95 1.00 14.07 -15.45
CA THR A 95 0.98 14.84 -16.70
C THR A 95 1.46 16.28 -16.53
N ALA A 96 1.14 16.94 -15.41
CA ALA A 96 1.68 18.26 -15.09
C ALA A 96 3.21 18.21 -14.92
N LEU A 97 3.74 17.15 -14.31
CA LEU A 97 5.18 16.95 -14.12
C LEU A 97 5.91 16.68 -15.45
N LEU A 98 5.28 15.92 -16.35
CA LEU A 98 5.77 15.67 -17.72
C LEU A 98 5.79 16.92 -18.61
N LYS A 99 5.01 17.95 -18.28
CA LYS A 99 4.98 19.23 -19.02
C LYS A 99 6.05 20.22 -18.55
N LYS A 100 6.73 19.95 -17.43
CA LYS A 100 7.81 20.82 -16.95
C LYS A 100 9.04 20.67 -17.86
N PRO A 101 9.72 21.79 -18.19
CA PRO A 101 10.94 21.72 -18.98
C PRO A 101 12.01 20.92 -18.25
N SER A 102 12.76 20.12 -19.00
CA SER A 102 13.83 19.23 -18.50
C SER A 102 14.99 19.95 -17.81
N THR A 103 14.99 21.29 -17.80
CA THR A 103 16.00 22.11 -17.14
C THR A 103 15.64 22.46 -15.69
N GLU A 104 14.41 22.20 -15.21
CA GLU A 104 14.06 22.40 -13.79
C GLU A 104 14.61 21.27 -12.92
N THR A 105 15.73 21.51 -12.24
CA THR A 105 16.36 20.60 -11.25
C THR A 105 15.83 20.76 -9.83
N GLY A 106 14.64 21.38 -9.67
CA GLY A 106 14.04 21.62 -8.36
C GLY A 106 13.62 20.33 -7.64
N PRO A 107 13.40 20.37 -6.31
CA PRO A 107 12.96 19.22 -5.53
C PRO A 107 11.60 18.68 -6.03
N VAL A 108 11.49 17.36 -6.09
CA VAL A 108 10.35 16.60 -6.58
C VAL A 108 9.33 16.41 -5.45
N ARG A 109 8.58 17.46 -5.10
CA ARG A 109 7.65 17.53 -3.95
C ARG A 109 6.45 16.54 -3.93
N GLY A 110 6.44 15.50 -4.76
CA GLY A 110 5.35 14.52 -4.86
C GLY A 110 5.74 13.07 -4.51
N TRP A 111 7.01 12.80 -4.17
CA TRP A 111 7.47 11.42 -3.91
C TRP A 111 6.77 10.78 -2.71
N LEU A 112 6.42 11.57 -1.69
CA LEU A 112 5.73 11.08 -0.49
C LEU A 112 4.32 10.55 -0.82
N LEU A 113 3.61 11.21 -1.74
CA LEU A 113 2.30 10.77 -2.22
C LEU A 113 2.36 9.45 -2.99
N PHE A 114 3.55 9.11 -3.50
CA PHE A 114 3.80 7.87 -4.22
C PHE A 114 4.26 6.74 -3.31
N ALA A 115 5.02 7.08 -2.26
CA ALA A 115 5.47 6.14 -1.24
C ALA A 115 4.35 5.77 -0.26
N LEU A 116 3.56 6.73 0.23
CA LEU A 116 2.58 6.46 1.29
C LEU A 116 1.48 5.47 0.85
N PRO A 117 1.07 4.54 1.74
CA PRO A 117 -0.05 3.67 1.48
C PRO A 117 -1.32 4.51 1.31
N CYS A 118 -1.98 4.40 0.16
CA CYS A 118 -3.34 4.92 0.04
C CYS A 118 -4.34 4.03 0.80
N PRO A 119 -5.55 4.54 1.11
CA PRO A 119 -6.57 3.76 1.81
C PRO A 119 -6.87 2.41 1.16
N VAL A 120 -6.74 2.33 -0.17
CA VAL A 120 -6.95 1.10 -0.96
C VAL A 120 -5.82 0.11 -0.74
N CYS A 121 -4.56 0.56 -0.73
CA CYS A 121 -3.41 -0.29 -0.43
C CYS A 121 -3.45 -0.80 1.01
N MET A 122 -3.89 0.02 1.97
CA MET A 122 -4.16 -0.45 3.33
C MET A 122 -5.25 -1.53 3.33
N GLY A 123 -6.32 -1.35 2.54
CA GLY A 123 -7.36 -2.35 2.35
C GLY A 123 -6.83 -3.68 1.81
N VAL A 124 -5.96 -3.65 0.78
CA VAL A 124 -5.33 -4.86 0.23
C VAL A 124 -4.46 -5.57 1.27
N ILE A 125 -3.70 -4.83 2.08
CA ILE A 125 -2.90 -5.41 3.17
C ILE A 125 -3.80 -6.06 4.22
N LEU A 126 -4.84 -5.36 4.69
CA LEU A 126 -5.79 -5.90 5.65
C LEU A 126 -6.49 -7.15 5.12
N LEU A 127 -6.96 -7.13 3.88
CA LEU A 127 -7.59 -8.29 3.24
C LEU A 127 -6.60 -9.45 3.13
N THR A 128 -5.38 -9.19 2.68
CA THR A 128 -4.34 -10.22 2.56
C THR A 128 -4.08 -10.90 3.90
N VAL A 129 -3.95 -10.13 4.98
CA VAL A 129 -3.74 -10.66 6.33
C VAL A 129 -4.99 -11.39 6.86
N ALA A 130 -6.19 -10.88 6.58
CA ALA A 130 -7.44 -11.53 6.95
C ALA A 130 -7.58 -12.89 6.28
N PHE A 131 -7.26 -12.98 4.98
CA PHE A 131 -7.24 -14.23 4.23
C PHE A 131 -6.22 -15.21 4.80
N VAL A 132 -5.00 -14.75 5.10
CA VAL A 132 -3.96 -15.59 5.70
C VAL A 132 -4.43 -16.18 7.05
N ILE A 133 -5.01 -15.36 7.92
CA ILE A 133 -5.52 -15.81 9.22
C ILE A 133 -6.66 -16.82 9.05
N SER A 134 -7.54 -16.61 8.07
CA SER A 134 -8.72 -17.46 7.85
C SER A 134 -8.35 -18.82 7.25
N PHE A 135 -7.39 -18.86 6.32
CA PHE A 135 -7.01 -20.08 5.61
C PHE A 135 -5.87 -20.86 6.29
N PHE A 136 -4.99 -20.18 7.02
CA PHE A 136 -3.80 -20.77 7.64
C PHE A 136 -3.67 -20.36 9.12
N PRO A 137 -4.66 -20.64 9.99
CA PRO A 137 -4.69 -20.13 11.36
C PRO A 137 -3.45 -20.52 12.18
N GLU A 138 -2.98 -21.77 12.06
CA GLU A 138 -1.80 -22.25 12.81
C GLU A 138 -0.47 -21.63 12.36
N THR A 139 -0.39 -21.15 11.12
CA THR A 139 0.83 -20.54 10.55
C THR A 139 0.61 -19.08 10.14
N ALA A 140 -0.46 -18.45 10.63
CA ALA A 140 -0.90 -17.13 10.17
C ALA A 140 0.17 -16.05 10.35
N PHE A 141 0.92 -16.09 11.45
CA PHE A 141 2.06 -15.21 11.69
C PHE A 141 3.15 -15.38 10.64
N ALA A 142 3.57 -16.63 10.38
CA ALA A 142 4.62 -16.94 9.42
C ALA A 142 4.21 -16.55 7.98
N MET A 143 2.97 -16.82 7.60
CA MET A 143 2.41 -16.46 6.29
C MET A 143 2.25 -14.93 6.13
N THR A 144 1.88 -14.21 7.19
CA THR A 144 1.86 -12.74 7.20
C THR A 144 3.28 -12.17 7.04
N ALA A 145 4.26 -12.73 7.76
CA ALA A 145 5.66 -12.35 7.64
C ALA A 145 6.20 -12.63 6.23
N MET A 146 5.78 -13.74 5.61
CA MET A 146 6.11 -14.05 4.22
C MET A 146 5.51 -13.03 3.26
N ALA A 147 4.24 -12.63 3.44
CA ALA A 147 3.61 -11.59 2.62
C ALA A 147 4.34 -10.24 2.74
N TRP A 148 4.76 -9.86 3.95
CA TRP A 148 5.63 -8.70 4.17
C TRP A 148 6.99 -8.87 3.47
N GLY A 149 7.60 -10.05 3.53
CA GLY A 149 8.87 -10.34 2.86
C GLY A 149 8.78 -10.19 1.34
N VAL A 150 7.73 -10.74 0.73
CA VAL A 150 7.45 -10.57 -0.70
C VAL A 150 7.25 -9.09 -1.04
N PHE A 151 6.46 -8.36 -0.25
CA PHE A 151 6.28 -6.92 -0.40
C PHE A 151 7.62 -6.18 -0.35
N ALA A 152 8.47 -6.47 0.63
CA ALA A 152 9.77 -5.84 0.80
C ALA A 152 10.72 -6.14 -0.37
N VAL A 153 10.71 -7.36 -0.89
CA VAL A 153 11.51 -7.75 -2.07
C VAL A 153 11.06 -6.98 -3.31
N VAL A 154 9.76 -6.94 -3.59
CA VAL A 154 9.22 -6.23 -4.76
C VAL A 154 9.43 -4.72 -4.63
N ALA A 155 9.26 -4.15 -3.45
CA ALA A 155 9.54 -2.74 -3.19
C ALA A 155 11.03 -2.43 -3.35
N SER A 156 11.92 -3.30 -2.88
CA SER A 156 13.36 -3.15 -3.08
C SER A 156 13.72 -3.23 -4.57
N ALA A 157 13.14 -4.17 -5.32
CA ALA A 157 13.34 -4.26 -6.76
C ALA A 157 12.88 -2.97 -7.48
N GLY A 158 11.69 -2.46 -7.15
CA GLY A 158 11.18 -1.19 -7.66
C GLY A 158 12.11 -0.02 -7.35
N PHE A 159 12.66 0.03 -6.14
CA PHE A 159 13.64 1.03 -5.72
C PHE A 159 14.92 0.98 -6.56
N PHE A 160 15.54 -0.20 -6.71
CA PHE A 160 16.77 -0.35 -7.49
C PHE A 160 16.55 -0.07 -8.98
N ILE A 161 15.42 -0.50 -9.55
CA ILE A 161 15.04 -0.22 -10.94
C ILE A 161 14.90 1.29 -11.16
N ALA A 162 14.18 1.99 -10.27
CA ALA A 162 14.01 3.43 -10.35
C ALA A 162 15.34 4.18 -10.24
N ARG A 163 16.26 3.71 -9.40
CA ARG A 163 17.62 4.28 -9.32
C ARG A 163 18.42 4.08 -10.60
N GLY A 164 18.44 2.86 -11.16
CA GLY A 164 19.14 2.58 -12.41
C GLY A 164 18.55 3.34 -13.60
N LEU A 165 17.23 3.54 -13.63
CA LEU A 165 16.58 4.39 -14.64
C LEU A 165 16.91 5.87 -14.41
N GLY A 166 16.95 6.34 -13.17
CA GLY A 166 17.33 7.73 -12.84
C GLY A 166 18.77 8.09 -13.21
N GLU A 167 19.69 7.13 -13.17
CA GLU A 167 21.06 7.33 -13.69
C GLU A 167 21.12 7.39 -15.23
N ARG A 168 20.09 6.89 -15.92
CA ARG A 168 19.99 6.84 -17.38
C ARG A 168 19.14 7.97 -17.97
N PHE A 169 18.24 8.55 -17.19
CA PHE A 169 17.36 9.65 -17.60
C PHE A 169 17.74 10.92 -16.83
N ASP A 170 18.17 11.96 -17.55
CA ASP A 170 18.73 13.21 -16.99
C ASP A 170 17.80 13.98 -16.03
N THR A 171 16.51 13.66 -15.98
CA THR A 171 15.55 14.41 -15.15
C THR A 171 14.70 13.52 -14.26
N PRO A 172 14.87 13.59 -12.93
CA PRO A 172 14.06 12.81 -11.98
C PRO A 172 12.56 13.13 -12.06
N HIS A 173 12.20 14.33 -12.54
CA HIS A 173 10.81 14.73 -12.81
C HIS A 173 10.15 13.91 -13.92
N HIS A 174 10.87 13.59 -15.00
CA HIS A 174 10.32 12.79 -16.10
C HIS A 174 10.10 11.33 -15.69
N VAL A 175 11.05 10.73 -14.98
CA VAL A 175 10.92 9.35 -14.49
C VAL A 175 9.73 9.24 -13.53
N MET A 176 9.64 10.15 -12.54
CA MET A 176 8.52 10.14 -11.61
C MET A 176 7.18 10.41 -12.34
N GLY A 177 7.12 11.41 -13.22
CA GLY A 177 5.92 11.74 -13.98
C GLY A 177 5.43 10.58 -14.84
N THR A 178 6.34 9.90 -15.54
CA THR A 178 6.01 8.73 -16.36
C THR A 178 5.47 7.59 -15.50
N MET A 179 6.10 7.30 -14.36
CA MET A 179 5.65 6.25 -13.44
C MET A 179 4.31 6.59 -12.79
N MET A 180 4.05 7.87 -12.48
CA MET A 180 2.77 8.34 -11.96
C MET A 180 1.64 8.16 -12.97
N VAL A 181 1.88 8.53 -14.24
CA VAL A 181 0.91 8.34 -15.31
C VAL A 181 0.67 6.86 -15.56
N PHE A 182 1.72 6.04 -15.64
CA PHE A 182 1.57 4.60 -15.87
C PHE A 182 0.79 3.92 -14.74
N ALA A 183 1.11 4.24 -13.48
CA ALA A 183 0.36 3.75 -12.32
C ALA A 183 -1.10 4.21 -12.33
N ALA A 184 -1.36 5.47 -12.70
CA ALA A 184 -2.72 6.00 -12.79
C ALA A 184 -3.55 5.32 -13.90
N LEU A 185 -2.97 5.16 -15.10
CA LEU A 185 -3.60 4.46 -16.21
C LEU A 185 -3.87 3.00 -15.85
N TRP A 186 -2.92 2.34 -15.18
CA TRP A 186 -3.11 0.99 -14.68
C TRP A 186 -4.29 0.92 -13.70
N PHE A 187 -4.35 1.82 -12.72
CA PHE A 187 -5.45 1.83 -11.75
C PHE A 187 -6.80 2.11 -12.40
N LEU A 188 -6.87 3.05 -13.33
CA LEU A 188 -8.09 3.29 -14.12
C LEU A 188 -8.48 2.05 -14.93
N LEU A 189 -7.51 1.38 -15.56
CA LEU A 189 -7.75 0.14 -16.28
C LEU A 189 -8.30 -0.95 -15.34
N THR A 190 -7.75 -1.11 -14.14
CA THR A 190 -8.28 -2.09 -13.17
C THR A 190 -9.70 -1.75 -12.73
N VAL A 191 -10.04 -0.47 -12.57
CA VAL A 191 -11.42 -0.05 -12.23
C VAL A 191 -12.39 -0.32 -13.39
N LEU A 192 -11.93 -0.18 -14.64
CA LEU A 192 -12.74 -0.43 -15.84
C LEU A 192 -12.89 -1.92 -16.17
N VAL A 193 -11.83 -2.72 -15.94
CA VAL A 193 -11.77 -4.14 -16.32
C VAL A 193 -12.35 -5.05 -15.24
N VAL A 194 -12.22 -4.70 -13.95
CA VAL A 194 -12.78 -5.50 -12.86
C VAL A 194 -14.27 -5.17 -12.71
N PRO A 195 -15.20 -6.05 -13.13
CA PRO A 195 -16.62 -5.81 -12.94
C PRO A 195 -16.96 -5.71 -11.45
N HIS A 196 -17.89 -4.80 -11.14
CA HIS A 196 -18.39 -4.53 -9.80
C HIS A 196 -18.97 -5.80 -9.16
N VAL A 197 -18.25 -6.35 -8.19
CA VAL A 197 -18.74 -6.79 -6.87
C VAL A 197 -20.07 -7.59 -6.78
N SER A 198 -20.46 -8.32 -7.82
CA SER A 198 -21.63 -9.21 -7.75
C SER A 198 -21.35 -10.54 -7.03
N GLU A 199 -20.08 -10.91 -6.82
CA GLU A 199 -19.66 -12.20 -6.22
C GLU A 199 -18.92 -12.07 -4.87
N LEU A 200 -18.80 -10.85 -4.32
CA LEU A 200 -18.19 -10.65 -2.99
C LEU A 200 -18.89 -11.41 -1.84
N PRO A 201 -20.24 -11.48 -1.75
CA PRO A 201 -20.88 -12.07 -0.58
C PRO A 201 -20.54 -13.55 -0.42
N ASP A 202 -20.42 -14.31 -1.51
CA ASP A 202 -20.16 -15.76 -1.45
C ASP A 202 -18.73 -16.06 -1.01
N VAL A 203 -17.75 -15.30 -1.51
CA VAL A 203 -16.34 -15.48 -1.15
C VAL A 203 -16.06 -15.07 0.30
N PHE A 204 -16.72 -14.01 0.76
CA PHE A 204 -16.62 -13.59 2.16
C PHE A 204 -17.40 -14.50 3.11
N ALA A 205 -18.56 -15.04 2.70
CA ALA A 205 -19.29 -16.04 3.49
C ALA A 205 -18.42 -17.29 3.72
N MET A 206 -17.73 -17.78 2.67
CA MET A 206 -16.78 -18.88 2.81
C MET A 206 -15.64 -18.56 3.78
N ALA A 207 -15.03 -17.37 3.70
CA ALA A 207 -13.94 -16.97 4.60
C ALA A 207 -14.39 -16.75 6.06
N SER A 208 -15.62 -16.24 6.28
CA SER A 208 -16.18 -16.04 7.62
C SER A 208 -16.41 -17.37 8.35
N SER A 209 -16.96 -18.36 7.64
CA SER A 209 -17.23 -19.70 8.18
C SER A 209 -15.96 -20.45 8.63
N ALA A 210 -14.83 -20.22 7.95
CA ALA A 210 -13.53 -20.76 8.34
C ALA A 210 -12.93 -20.06 9.59
N THR A 211 -13.27 -18.79 9.81
CA THR A 211 -12.72 -17.98 10.91
C THR A 211 -13.35 -18.34 12.26
N ASP A 212 -14.63 -18.73 12.28
CA ASP A 212 -15.34 -19.07 13.51
C ASP A 212 -14.82 -20.38 14.15
N ALA A 213 -14.15 -21.24 13.38
CA ALA A 213 -13.56 -22.49 13.88
C ALA A 213 -12.21 -22.30 14.60
N ALA A 214 -11.57 -21.14 14.50
CA ALA A 214 -10.17 -20.96 14.86
C ALA A 214 -9.91 -20.02 16.06
N ARG A 215 -10.92 -19.67 16.88
CA ARG A 215 -10.79 -18.51 17.79
C ARG A 215 -11.18 -18.68 19.27
N ASP A 216 -10.42 -17.95 20.09
CA ASP A 216 -10.55 -17.72 21.54
C ASP A 216 -11.24 -16.35 21.80
N PRO A 217 -12.31 -16.26 22.62
CA PRO A 217 -13.15 -15.07 22.73
C PRO A 217 -12.55 -14.02 23.68
N GLY A 218 -11.70 -13.14 23.15
CA GLY A 218 -11.21 -11.96 23.87
C GLY A 218 -11.48 -10.66 23.11
N SER A 219 -12.40 -9.83 23.62
CA SER A 219 -12.78 -8.53 23.04
C SER A 219 -11.56 -7.61 22.83
N ALA A 220 -11.36 -7.13 21.60
CA ALA A 220 -10.32 -6.17 21.26
C ALA A 220 -10.63 -4.78 21.87
N PRO A 221 -9.72 -4.18 22.67
CA PRO A 221 -9.94 -2.84 23.20
C PRO A 221 -9.76 -1.77 22.11
N LEU A 222 -10.58 -0.72 22.19
CA LEU A 222 -10.64 0.48 21.33
C LEU A 222 -9.27 1.11 20.99
N TRP A 223 -8.27 0.91 21.86
CA TRP A 223 -6.91 1.43 21.72
C TRP A 223 -6.15 0.92 20.48
N VAL A 224 -6.48 -0.25 19.94
CA VAL A 224 -5.81 -0.79 18.73
C VAL A 224 -6.19 0.01 17.48
N LEU A 225 -7.44 0.46 17.37
CA LEU A 225 -7.89 1.36 16.30
C LEU A 225 -7.25 2.76 16.42
N VAL A 226 -7.11 3.25 17.65
CA VAL A 226 -6.44 4.53 17.94
C VAL A 226 -4.96 4.46 17.55
N PHE A 227 -4.28 3.34 17.80
CA PHE A 227 -2.86 3.17 17.45
C PHE A 227 -2.62 3.21 15.92
N GLY A 228 -3.53 2.62 15.14
CA GLY A 228 -3.50 2.70 13.67
C GLY A 228 -3.66 4.13 13.15
N CYS A 229 -4.58 4.90 13.72
CA CYS A 229 -4.75 6.32 13.39
C CYS A 229 -3.55 7.17 13.84
N CYS A 230 -2.97 6.91 15.02
CA CYS A 230 -1.80 7.65 15.52
C CYS A 230 -0.54 7.41 14.69
N LEU A 231 -0.32 6.20 14.16
CA LEU A 231 0.81 5.93 13.25
C LEU A 231 0.68 6.68 11.91
N PHE A 232 -0.55 6.85 11.41
CA PHE A 232 -0.82 7.66 10.21
C PHE A 232 -0.53 9.15 10.47
N SER A 233 -0.94 9.67 11.62
CA SER A 233 -0.68 11.06 12.05
C SER A 233 0.82 11.33 12.30
N ALA A 234 1.54 10.36 12.86
CA ALA A 234 2.97 10.49 13.16
C ALA A 234 3.82 10.59 11.88
N GLY A 235 3.45 9.85 10.82
CA GLY A 235 4.11 9.95 9.52
C GLY A 235 3.94 11.32 8.86
N VAL A 236 2.76 11.94 8.99
CA VAL A 236 2.47 13.29 8.46
C VAL A 236 3.18 14.38 9.28
N CYS A 237 3.32 14.20 10.60
CA CYS A 237 4.06 15.12 11.46
C CYS A 237 5.59 15.03 11.26
N ALA A 238 6.13 13.84 11.00
CA ALA A 238 7.55 13.64 10.73
C ALA A 238 8.00 14.36 9.43
N ASP A 239 7.15 14.38 8.40
CA ASP A 239 7.40 15.12 7.16
C ASP A 239 7.50 16.63 7.38
N ARG A 240 6.64 17.19 8.25
CA ARG A 240 6.73 18.62 8.62
C ARG A 240 7.97 18.94 9.45
N PHE A 241 8.38 18.05 10.35
CA PHE A 241 9.51 18.30 11.25
C PHE A 241 10.88 18.25 10.52
N ILE A 242 10.98 17.44 9.47
CA ILE A 242 12.21 17.29 8.66
C ILE A 242 12.41 18.46 7.68
N HIS A 243 11.36 19.24 7.39
CA HIS A 243 11.42 20.39 6.48
C HIS A 243 11.54 21.75 7.16
N THR A 244 11.39 21.83 8.49
CA THR A 244 11.51 23.08 9.27
C THR A 244 12.86 23.25 9.99
N HIS A 245 13.78 22.27 9.90
CA HIS A 245 15.13 22.31 10.48
C HIS A 245 16.16 21.77 9.49
#